data_AF-A0A2I8VRU4-F1
#
_entry.id   AF-A0A2I8VRU4-F1
#
_cell.length_a   1.000
_cell.length_b   1.000
_cell.length_c   1.000
_cell.angle_alpha   90.00
_cell.angle_beta   90.00
_cell.angle_gamma   90.00
#
_symmetry.space_group_name_H-M   'P 1'
#
loop_
_entity.id
_entity.type
_entity.pdbx_description
1 polymer ?
#
loop_
_entity_poly.entity_id
_entity_poly.type
_entity_poly.pdbx_seq_one_letter_code
_entity_poly.pdbx_strand_id
1 'polypeptide(L)'
;MIFLAGRDRYTQRTLLRDVHDRLTRQAGCENVRYRPSRRRPRYVIADVDPTTFLSDSYDAETARLEIRFWYPAGVDHEYYRINWVEPERNLMLGFHQDADHPDLGSCHIQLNYEDTPVDRHSATFLDAHPLAVLDDRLQQFPAAVEAIRWENGAPSLPTWPV
;
A
#
# COMPACT_ATOMS: atom_id res chain seq x y z
N MET A 1 -7.15 -28.84 9.98
CA MET A 1 -5.74 -28.46 10.20
C MET A 1 -5.49 -27.28 9.30
N ILE A 2 -5.48 -26.06 9.83
CA ILE A 2 -5.29 -24.83 9.04
C ILE A 2 -3.79 -24.72 8.77
N PHE A 3 -3.40 -24.83 7.51
CA PHE A 3 -2.07 -24.48 7.05
C PHE A 3 -2.00 -22.95 7.06
N LEU A 4 -1.50 -22.36 8.15
CA LEU A 4 -1.05 -20.97 8.13
C LEU A 4 0.18 -20.93 7.22
N ALA A 5 0.21 -20.06 6.23
CA ALA A 5 1.29 -19.93 5.26
C ALA A 5 2.61 -19.44 5.91
N GLY A 6 3.27 -20.28 6.72
CA GLY A 6 4.56 -19.99 7.35
C GLY A 6 4.63 -18.74 8.23
N ARG A 7 3.48 -18.21 8.66
CA ARG A 7 3.36 -16.92 9.38
C ARG A 7 3.90 -16.97 10.81
N ASP A 8 3.90 -18.15 11.40
CA ASP A 8 4.20 -18.46 12.79
C ASP A 8 5.65 -18.18 13.24
N ARG A 9 6.53 -17.77 12.31
CA ARG A 9 7.91 -17.32 12.61
C ARG A 9 8.31 -16.00 11.96
N TYR A 10 7.39 -15.34 11.26
CA TYR A 10 7.72 -14.14 10.50
C TYR A 10 7.58 -12.89 11.36
N THR A 11 8.71 -12.43 11.93
CA THR A 11 8.69 -11.25 12.81
C THR A 11 8.47 -9.98 11.98
N GLN A 12 7.86 -8.95 12.57
CA GLN A 12 7.72 -7.64 11.94
C GLN A 12 9.07 -7.08 11.45
N ARG A 13 10.17 -7.35 12.17
CA ARG A 13 11.50 -6.90 11.75
C ARG A 13 12.00 -7.63 10.51
N THR A 14 11.77 -8.94 10.42
CA THR A 14 12.09 -9.74 9.23
C THR A 14 11.27 -9.26 8.05
N LEU A 15 9.96 -9.09 8.22
CA LEU A 15 9.07 -8.57 7.18
C LEU A 15 9.51 -7.20 6.67
N LEU A 16 9.75 -6.24 7.55
CA LEU A 16 10.17 -4.90 7.12
C LEU A 16 11.51 -4.92 6.39
N ARG A 17 12.44 -5.82 6.74
CA ARG A 17 13.68 -6.01 5.99
C ARG A 17 13.40 -6.53 4.59
N ASP A 18 12.57 -7.55 4.46
CA ASP A 18 12.31 -8.17 3.16
C ASP A 18 11.48 -7.25 2.26
N VAL A 19 10.58 -6.42 2.83
CA VAL A 19 9.90 -5.31 2.13
C VAL A 19 10.92 -4.29 1.62
N HIS A 20 11.87 -3.87 2.46
CA HIS A 20 12.94 -2.94 2.07
C HIS A 20 13.78 -3.50 0.91
N ASP A 21 14.20 -4.76 1.01
CA ASP A 21 14.94 -5.44 -0.04
C ASP A 21 14.11 -5.57 -1.34
N ARG A 22 12.81 -5.85 -1.23
CA ARG A 22 11.90 -5.97 -2.38
C ARG A 22 11.71 -4.65 -3.12
N LEU A 23 11.48 -3.56 -2.39
CA LEU A 23 11.35 -2.21 -2.96
C LEU A 23 12.67 -1.71 -3.55
N THR A 24 13.81 -2.06 -2.95
CA THR A 24 15.14 -1.71 -3.49
C THR A 24 15.38 -2.32 -4.88
N ARG A 25 14.69 -3.43 -5.21
CA ARG A 25 14.76 -4.09 -6.51
C ARG A 25 13.58 -3.76 -7.43
N GLN A 26 12.64 -2.92 -6.99
CA GLN A 26 11.47 -2.53 -7.78
C GLN A 26 11.85 -1.41 -8.74
N ALA A 27 11.51 -1.57 -10.02
CA ALA A 27 11.71 -0.51 -11.00
C ALA A 27 10.93 0.75 -10.60
N GLY A 28 11.58 1.91 -10.75
CA GLY A 28 11.03 3.21 -10.36
C GLY A 28 11.12 3.52 -8.86
N CYS A 29 11.48 2.57 -7.99
CA CYS A 29 11.69 2.85 -6.57
C CYS A 29 13.13 3.31 -6.28
N GLU A 30 13.23 4.42 -5.57
CA GLU A 30 14.47 5.07 -5.18
C GLU A 30 14.50 5.39 -3.68
N ASN A 31 15.70 5.66 -3.14
CA ASN A 31 15.89 6.12 -1.76
C ASN A 31 15.13 5.32 -0.69
N VAL A 32 15.06 4.00 -0.86
CA VAL A 32 14.29 3.09 0.00
C VAL A 32 14.82 3.12 1.43
N ARG A 33 13.96 3.46 2.40
CA ARG A 33 14.37 3.75 3.78
C ARG A 33 13.33 3.34 4.82
N TYR A 34 13.83 2.97 5.99
CA TYR A 34 12.99 2.67 7.16
C TYR A 34 12.56 3.96 7.86
N ARG A 35 11.32 4.00 8.35
CA ARG A 35 10.81 5.07 9.21
C ARG A 35 10.36 4.54 10.58
N PRO A 36 10.55 5.31 11.66
CA PRO A 36 11.29 6.58 11.70
C PRO A 36 12.80 6.41 11.52
N SER A 37 13.35 5.21 11.76
CA SER A 37 14.78 4.92 11.54
C SER A 37 15.05 3.43 11.37
N ARG A 38 16.22 3.08 10.80
CA ARG A 38 16.71 1.69 10.69
C ARG A 38 16.86 0.99 12.04
N ARG A 39 17.11 1.72 13.13
CA ARG A 39 17.26 1.14 14.47
C ARG A 39 15.92 0.65 15.03
N ARG A 40 14.85 1.41 14.79
CA ARG A 40 13.48 1.12 15.26
C ARG A 40 12.49 1.25 14.09
N PRO A 41 12.56 0.34 13.10
CA PRO A 41 11.72 0.43 11.92
C PRO A 41 10.25 0.15 12.29
N ARG A 42 9.34 0.92 11.71
CA ARG A 42 7.88 0.75 11.82
C ARG A 42 7.22 0.55 10.47
N TYR A 43 7.76 1.18 9.43
CA TYR A 43 7.33 1.05 8.04
C TYR A 43 8.51 1.37 7.12
N VAL A 44 8.38 0.98 5.85
CA VAL A 44 9.34 1.28 4.78
C VAL A 44 8.73 2.32 3.87
N ILE A 45 9.53 3.29 3.41
CA ILE A 45 9.14 4.20 2.35
C ILE A 45 10.13 4.13 1.19
N ALA A 46 9.66 4.38 -0.02
CA ALA A 46 10.49 4.56 -1.21
C ALA A 46 10.00 5.82 -1.94
N ASP A 47 10.94 6.66 -2.37
CA ASP A 47 10.60 7.68 -3.36
C ASP A 47 10.39 6.94 -4.70
N VAL A 48 9.50 7.45 -5.54
CA VAL A 48 9.10 6.76 -6.76
C VAL A 48 9.15 7.71 -7.94
N ASP A 49 9.85 7.31 -9.00
CA ASP A 49 9.64 7.82 -10.36
C ASP A 49 8.35 7.19 -10.91
N PRO A 50 7.26 7.97 -11.02
CA PRO A 50 5.96 7.42 -11.39
C PRO A 50 5.94 6.86 -12.81
N THR A 51 6.69 7.46 -13.73
CA THR A 51 6.70 7.02 -15.12
C THR A 51 7.28 5.61 -15.24
N THR A 52 8.41 5.35 -14.58
CA THR A 52 9.01 4.01 -14.56
C THR A 52 8.17 3.02 -13.77
N PHE A 53 7.62 3.40 -12.61
CA PHE A 53 6.86 2.49 -11.77
C PHE A 53 5.54 2.05 -12.41
N LEU A 54 4.80 2.99 -13.01
CA LEU A 54 3.51 2.74 -13.66
C LEU A 54 3.68 2.18 -15.09
N SER A 55 4.89 2.25 -15.65
CA SER A 55 5.19 1.88 -17.04
C SER A 55 4.36 2.67 -18.06
N ASP A 56 3.96 3.90 -17.70
CA ASP A 56 3.20 4.83 -18.52
C ASP A 56 3.56 6.28 -18.12
N SER A 57 3.30 7.23 -19.01
CA SER A 57 3.43 8.66 -18.68
C SER A 57 2.48 9.00 -17.53
N TYR A 58 2.99 9.76 -16.55
CA TYR A 58 2.21 10.18 -15.40
C TYR A 58 2.50 11.63 -15.06
N ASP A 59 1.46 12.37 -14.71
CA ASP A 59 1.54 13.82 -14.54
C ASP A 59 2.28 14.25 -13.26
N ALA A 60 2.34 13.40 -12.23
CA ALA A 60 3.11 13.71 -11.02
C ALA A 60 4.60 13.46 -11.29
N GLU A 61 5.45 14.45 -11.02
CA GLU A 61 6.91 14.31 -11.19
C GLU A 61 7.51 13.30 -10.21
N THR A 62 6.97 13.23 -8.99
CA THR A 62 7.40 12.28 -7.96
C THR A 62 6.22 11.69 -7.21
N ALA A 63 6.37 10.45 -6.75
CA ALA A 63 5.47 9.84 -5.80
C ALA A 63 6.26 9.17 -4.67
N ARG A 64 5.54 8.64 -3.68
CA ARG A 64 6.12 7.87 -2.59
C ARG A 64 5.27 6.64 -2.30
N LEU A 65 5.92 5.49 -2.17
CA LEU A 65 5.31 4.33 -1.54
C LEU A 65 5.53 4.36 -0.04
N GLU A 66 4.48 4.09 0.74
CA GLU A 66 4.56 3.86 2.17
C GLU A 66 3.97 2.50 2.54
N ILE A 67 4.82 1.61 3.05
CA ILE A 67 4.47 0.21 3.32
C ILE A 67 4.61 -0.08 4.81
N ARG A 68 3.47 -0.33 5.45
CA ARG A 68 3.39 -0.71 6.86
C ARG A 68 2.73 -2.08 7.01
N PHE A 69 3.34 -2.94 7.81
CA PHE A 69 2.76 -4.18 8.30
C PHE A 69 2.82 -4.24 9.82
N TRP A 70 1.81 -4.84 10.46
CA TRP A 70 1.80 -5.11 11.90
C TRP A 70 0.89 -6.29 12.25
N TYR A 71 1.02 -6.81 13.46
CA TYR A 71 0.32 -8.00 13.93
C TYR A 71 -0.57 -7.62 15.12
N PRO A 72 -1.87 -7.39 14.91
CA PRO A 72 -2.79 -7.13 16.01
C PRO A 72 -3.01 -8.39 16.88
N ALA A 73 -3.28 -8.20 18.17
CA ALA A 73 -3.53 -9.31 19.08
C ALA A 73 -4.89 -9.97 18.78
N GLY A 74 -4.93 -11.31 18.77
CA GLY A 74 -6.17 -12.07 18.56
C GLY A 74 -6.62 -12.17 17.09
N VAL A 75 -5.80 -11.73 16.14
CA VAL A 75 -6.05 -11.85 14.70
C VAL A 75 -5.05 -12.85 14.11
N ASP A 76 -5.52 -13.71 13.21
CA ASP A 76 -4.75 -14.80 12.59
C ASP A 76 -3.99 -14.38 11.31
N HIS A 77 -4.14 -13.11 10.93
CA HIS A 77 -3.47 -12.46 9.82
C HIS A 77 -2.89 -11.11 10.26
N GLU A 78 -2.05 -10.58 9.39
CA GLU A 78 -1.31 -9.33 9.52
C GLU A 78 -2.18 -8.19 9.04
N TYR A 79 -2.06 -7.04 9.67
CA TYR A 79 -2.61 -5.81 9.11
C TYR A 79 -1.57 -5.11 8.26
N TYR A 80 -2.04 -4.41 7.24
CA TYR A 80 -1.18 -3.59 6.39
C TYR A 80 -1.84 -2.29 5.95
N ARG A 81 -0.99 -1.32 5.64
CA ARG A 81 -1.31 -0.17 4.81
C ARG A 81 -0.21 -0.01 3.78
N ILE A 82 -0.61 -0.04 2.52
CA ILE A 82 0.27 0.06 1.36
C ILE A 82 -0.27 1.24 0.57
N ASN A 83 0.44 2.37 0.65
CA ASN A 83 -0.02 3.64 0.11
C ASN A 83 0.88 4.12 -1.02
N TRP A 84 0.27 4.57 -2.10
CA TRP A 84 0.80 5.51 -3.08
C TRP A 84 0.48 6.93 -2.62
N VAL A 85 1.47 7.81 -2.58
CA VAL A 85 1.34 9.20 -2.10
C VAL A 85 1.93 10.14 -3.14
N GLU A 86 1.20 11.19 -3.50
CA GLU A 86 1.67 12.31 -4.34
C GLU A 86 1.69 13.58 -3.46
N PRO A 87 2.84 13.93 -2.86
CA PRO A 87 2.93 15.06 -1.93
C PRO A 87 2.50 16.39 -2.55
N GLU A 88 2.89 16.65 -3.80
CA GLU A 88 2.63 17.90 -4.52
C GLU A 88 1.14 18.12 -4.80
N ARG A 89 0.38 17.03 -4.88
CA ARG A 89 -1.07 17.03 -5.13
C ARG A 89 -1.90 16.78 -3.87
N ASN A 90 -1.24 16.61 -2.73
CA ASN A 90 -1.86 16.16 -1.47
C ASN A 90 -2.83 14.98 -1.66
N LEU A 91 -2.39 13.98 -2.43
CA LEU A 91 -3.17 12.80 -2.80
C LEU A 91 -2.57 11.54 -2.16
N MET A 92 -3.42 10.65 -1.66
CA MET A 92 -3.00 9.32 -1.24
C MET A 92 -4.02 8.28 -1.68
N LEU A 93 -3.55 7.24 -2.37
CA LEU A 93 -4.34 6.06 -2.69
C LEU A 93 -3.70 4.85 -2.02
N GLY A 94 -4.46 4.04 -1.28
CA GLY A 94 -3.86 2.93 -0.56
C GLY A 94 -4.78 1.73 -0.34
N PHE A 95 -4.17 0.55 -0.35
CA PHE A 95 -4.79 -0.70 0.07
C PHE A 95 -4.56 -0.91 1.55
N HIS A 96 -5.63 -1.02 2.32
CA HIS A 96 -5.59 -1.19 3.77
C HIS A 96 -6.26 -2.51 4.13
N GLN A 97 -5.59 -3.28 4.99
CA GLN A 97 -6.16 -4.44 5.68
C GLN A 97 -6.02 -4.14 7.16
N ASP A 98 -7.10 -3.65 7.75
CA ASP A 98 -7.19 -3.28 9.16
C ASP A 98 -8.65 -3.33 9.65
N ALA A 99 -8.89 -2.90 10.89
CA ALA A 99 -10.20 -2.95 11.53
C ALA A 99 -10.98 -1.63 11.44
N ASP A 100 -10.50 -0.62 10.71
CA ASP A 100 -11.05 0.74 10.80
C ASP A 100 -12.40 0.87 10.07
N HIS A 101 -12.64 0.03 9.06
CA HIS A 101 -13.82 0.08 8.17
C HIS A 101 -14.49 -1.30 8.02
N PRO A 102 -15.10 -1.84 9.08
CA PRO A 102 -15.65 -3.21 9.08
C PRO A 102 -16.80 -3.41 8.09
N ASP A 103 -17.49 -2.34 7.72
CA ASP A 103 -18.55 -2.33 6.69
C ASP A 103 -18.02 -2.63 5.29
N LEU A 104 -16.73 -2.42 5.04
CA LEU A 104 -16.07 -2.73 3.76
C LEU A 104 -15.40 -4.11 3.75
N GLY A 105 -15.52 -4.88 4.84
CA GLY A 105 -14.83 -6.15 5.03
C GLY A 105 -13.40 -5.98 5.53
N SER A 106 -12.60 -7.04 5.43
CA SER A 106 -11.24 -7.08 5.99
C SER A 106 -10.22 -6.23 5.21
N CYS A 107 -10.52 -5.86 3.96
CA CYS A 107 -9.64 -5.06 3.14
C CYS A 107 -10.43 -4.05 2.32
N HIS A 108 -9.86 -2.86 2.14
CA HIS A 108 -10.42 -1.80 1.34
C HIS A 108 -9.32 -1.02 0.61
N ILE A 109 -9.70 -0.36 -0.47
CA ILE A 109 -8.92 0.72 -1.06
C ILE A 109 -9.48 2.05 -0.57
N GLN A 110 -8.60 3.01 -0.29
CA GLN A 110 -8.97 4.34 0.17
C GLN A 110 -8.24 5.39 -0.65
N LEU A 111 -8.98 6.39 -1.10
CA LEU A 111 -8.48 7.62 -1.70
C LEU A 111 -8.63 8.77 -0.70
N ASN A 112 -7.54 9.49 -0.44
CA ASN A 112 -7.54 10.75 0.27
C ASN A 112 -7.10 11.88 -0.65
N TYR A 113 -7.68 13.06 -0.42
CA TYR A 113 -7.27 14.31 -1.02
C TYR A 113 -7.32 15.40 0.05
N GLU A 114 -6.31 16.26 0.08
CA GLU A 114 -6.17 17.30 1.12
C GLU A 114 -6.26 16.73 2.54
N ASP A 115 -5.53 15.64 2.78
CA ASP A 115 -5.51 14.88 4.04
C ASP A 115 -6.88 14.32 4.49
N THR A 116 -7.91 14.40 3.64
CA THR A 116 -9.26 13.95 3.94
C THR A 116 -9.63 12.74 3.08
N PRO A 117 -10.19 11.66 3.67
CA PRO A 117 -10.73 10.55 2.88
C PRO A 117 -11.89 11.01 2.00
N VAL A 118 -11.78 10.82 0.68
CA VAL A 118 -12.81 11.19 -0.29
C VAL A 118 -13.59 9.98 -0.79
N ASP A 119 -12.93 8.83 -0.97
CA ASP A 119 -13.58 7.58 -1.40
C ASP A 119 -12.99 6.35 -0.72
N ARG A 120 -13.84 5.32 -0.56
CA ARG A 120 -13.45 3.99 -0.10
C ARG A 120 -14.28 2.92 -0.77
N HIS A 121 -13.64 1.81 -1.10
CA HIS A 121 -14.30 0.63 -1.64
C HIS A 121 -13.71 -0.62 -1.02
N SER A 122 -14.53 -1.65 -0.85
CA SER A 122 -14.02 -2.99 -0.50
C SER A 122 -12.94 -3.43 -1.49
N ALA A 123 -12.01 -4.24 -1.02
CA ALA A 123 -11.01 -4.90 -1.84
C ALA A 123 -10.90 -6.36 -1.42
N THR A 124 -10.56 -7.24 -2.36
CA THR A 124 -10.41 -8.67 -2.07
C THR A 124 -9.38 -8.91 -0.96
N PHE A 125 -9.76 -9.64 0.10
CA PHE A 125 -8.84 -10.09 1.14
C PHE A 125 -7.89 -11.15 0.59
N LEU A 126 -6.60 -11.02 0.87
CA LEU A 126 -5.57 -11.93 0.39
C LEU A 126 -5.05 -12.79 1.55
N ASP A 127 -5.52 -14.03 1.64
CA ASP A 127 -4.97 -15.01 2.59
C ASP A 127 -3.64 -15.59 2.07
N ALA A 128 -2.61 -14.76 2.01
CA ALA A 128 -1.30 -15.11 1.50
C ALA A 128 -0.17 -14.59 2.40
N HIS A 129 1.04 -15.09 2.18
CA HIS A 129 2.23 -14.59 2.86
C HIS A 129 2.38 -13.07 2.62
N PRO A 130 2.75 -12.24 3.63
CA PRO A 130 2.76 -10.78 3.50
C PRO A 130 3.54 -10.20 2.31
N LEU A 131 4.64 -10.84 1.91
CA LEU A 131 5.38 -10.42 0.71
C LEU A 131 4.62 -10.70 -0.59
N ALA A 132 3.86 -11.79 -0.67
CA ALA A 132 3.00 -12.07 -1.81
C ALA A 132 1.85 -11.05 -1.87
N VAL A 133 1.26 -10.72 -0.71
CA VAL A 133 0.28 -9.63 -0.60
C VAL A 133 0.87 -8.30 -1.10
N LEU A 134 2.10 -7.96 -0.69
CA LEU A 134 2.77 -6.77 -1.19
C LEU A 134 2.94 -6.81 -2.71
N ASP A 135 3.41 -7.93 -3.27
CA ASP A 135 3.59 -8.07 -4.71
C ASP A 135 2.28 -7.90 -5.47
N ASP A 136 1.19 -8.52 -5.01
CA ASP A 136 -0.14 -8.39 -5.61
C ASP A 136 -0.64 -6.94 -5.55
N ARG A 137 -0.46 -6.24 -4.43
CA ARG A 137 -0.87 -4.82 -4.31
C ARG A 137 -0.01 -3.89 -5.16
N LEU A 138 1.29 -4.14 -5.26
CA LEU A 138 2.16 -3.35 -6.15
C LEU A 138 1.75 -3.50 -7.61
N GLN A 139 1.32 -4.69 -8.05
CA GLN A 139 0.80 -4.91 -9.39
C GLN A 139 -0.57 -4.25 -9.64
N GLN A 140 -1.36 -4.02 -8.59
CA GLN A 140 -2.67 -3.36 -8.70
C GLN A 140 -2.57 -1.84 -8.76
N PHE A 141 -1.49 -1.22 -8.27
CA PHE A 141 -1.38 0.24 -8.23
C PHE A 141 -1.53 0.94 -9.59
N PRO A 142 -0.95 0.45 -10.71
CA PRO A 142 -1.16 1.09 -12.00
C PRO A 142 -2.64 1.27 -12.35
N ALA A 143 -3.42 0.19 -12.27
CA ALA A 143 -4.87 0.24 -12.51
C ALA A 143 -5.62 1.07 -11.45
N ALA A 144 -5.15 1.05 -10.20
CA ALA A 144 -5.75 1.82 -9.11
C ALA A 144 -5.58 3.32 -9.28
N VAL A 145 -4.39 3.75 -9.70
CA VAL A 145 -4.07 5.14 -9.99
C VAL A 145 -4.82 5.61 -11.24
N GLU A 146 -4.86 4.79 -12.29
CA GLU A 146 -5.62 5.09 -13.53
C GLU A 146 -7.13 5.23 -13.30
N ALA A 147 -7.68 4.51 -12.31
CA ALA A 147 -9.10 4.58 -11.96
C ALA A 147 -9.52 5.91 -11.30
N ILE A 148 -8.56 6.73 -10.85
CA ILE A 148 -8.86 8.03 -10.26
C ILE A 148 -9.42 8.97 -11.34
N ARG A 149 -10.56 9.58 -11.06
CA ARG A 149 -11.21 10.58 -11.92
C ARG A 149 -11.10 11.96 -11.30
N TRP A 150 -10.60 12.91 -12.07
CA TRP A 150 -10.50 14.31 -11.68
C TRP A 150 -11.63 15.11 -12.31
N GLU A 151 -12.48 15.71 -11.49
CA GLU A 151 -13.58 16.58 -11.93
C GLU A 151 -13.54 17.87 -11.11
N ASN A 152 -13.50 19.02 -11.79
CA ASN A 152 -13.45 20.35 -11.15
C ASN A 152 -12.35 20.50 -10.08
N GLY A 153 -11.21 19.84 -10.27
CA GLY A 153 -10.08 19.87 -9.34
C GLY A 153 -10.17 18.92 -8.15
N ALA A 154 -11.26 18.15 -8.02
CA ALA A 154 -11.41 17.14 -6.98
C ALA A 154 -11.22 15.73 -7.57
N PRO A 155 -10.42 14.86 -6.93
CA PRO A 155 -10.29 13.48 -7.33
C PRO A 155 -11.42 12.64 -6.72
N SER A 156 -11.79 11.58 -7.42
CA SER A 156 -12.71 10.54 -6.96
C SER A 156 -12.24 9.19 -7.45
N LEU A 157 -12.67 8.13 -6.79
CA LEU A 157 -12.52 6.75 -7.22
C LEU A 157 -13.93 6.17 -7.40
N PRO A 158 -14.56 6.28 -8.58
CA PRO A 158 -15.98 5.97 -8.73
C PRO A 158 -16.34 4.51 -8.45
N THR A 159 -15.44 3.59 -8.83
CA THR A 159 -15.61 2.15 -8.65
C THR A 159 -14.25 1.51 -8.42
N TRP A 160 -14.24 0.45 -7.62
CA TRP A 160 -13.09 -0.45 -7.53
C TRP A 160 -13.55 -1.90 -7.76
N PRO A 161 -12.92 -2.65 -8.68
CA PRO A 161 -13.23 -4.06 -8.84
C PRO A 161 -12.78 -4.84 -7.59
N VAL A 162 -13.70 -5.63 -7.05
CA VAL A 162 -13.43 -6.57 -5.95
C VAL A 162 -13.08 -7.93 -6.52
#